data_AF-A0A849QKG9-F1
#
_entry.id   AF-A0A849QKG9-F1
#
_cell.length_a   1.000
_cell.length_b   1.000
_cell.length_c   1.000
_cell.angle_alpha   90.00
_cell.angle_beta   90.00
_cell.angle_gamma   90.00
#
_symmetry.space_group_name_H-M   'P 1'
#
loop_
_entity.id
_entity.type
_entity.pdbx_description
1 polymer ?
#
loop_
_entity_poly.entity_id
_entity_poly.type
_entity_poly.pdbx_seq_one_letter_code
_entity_poly.pdbx_strand_id
1 'polypeptide(L)'
;MNIILCEGKRDAWFFHEIMKDHIDFNCILCMPDSGMSKLQELLGSSCFNYIKTQYSLLIYGDNGKPIIIEKVLQRVVVDTLGKVKDDINVVLILDDDGINYNDLYKTIFDKLQSIVRDKSKFNPLPYFEENNNLLILKHPKGRGCITIKLTTVPTSLEDQIANKIVEVKCPHNSKILENGAEKALKYLRKEYYESYEEMIRQSSTWFKGENWVDNIPTFCLLNSS
;
A
#
# COMPACT_ATOMS: atom_id res chain seq x y z
N MET A 1 -11.63 4.13 -9.37
CA MET A 1 -12.04 3.41 -8.14
C MET A 1 -10.82 3.25 -7.25
N ASN A 2 -10.96 3.54 -5.96
CA ASN A 2 -9.86 3.59 -4.99
C ASN A 2 -9.95 2.42 -4.01
N ILE A 3 -8.88 1.64 -3.89
CA ILE A 3 -8.84 0.41 -3.08
C ILE A 3 -7.61 0.43 -2.17
N ILE A 4 -7.79 0.09 -0.89
CA ILE A 4 -6.70 -0.18 0.04
C ILE A 4 -6.49 -1.69 0.14
N LEU A 5 -5.26 -2.14 0.00
CA LEU A 5 -4.83 -3.53 0.17
C LEU A 5 -3.73 -3.60 1.23
N CYS A 6 -4.01 -4.21 2.38
CA CYS A 6 -3.06 -4.32 3.48
C CYS A 6 -2.92 -5.77 3.97
N GLU A 7 -1.84 -6.07 4.71
CA GLU A 7 -1.72 -7.31 5.48
C GLU A 7 -2.76 -7.35 6.61
N GLY A 8 -2.83 -6.29 7.41
CA GLY A 8 -3.68 -6.19 8.58
C GLY A 8 -4.85 -5.22 8.44
N LYS A 9 -5.87 -5.42 9.28
CA LYS A 9 -6.97 -4.43 9.44
C LYS A 9 -6.50 -3.14 10.09
N ARG A 10 -5.47 -3.19 10.94
CA ARG A 10 -4.94 -2.01 11.65
C ARG A 10 -4.29 -1.03 10.69
N ASP A 11 -3.44 -1.53 9.81
CA ASP A 11 -2.81 -0.74 8.75
C ASP A 11 -3.87 -0.12 7.85
N ALA A 12 -4.89 -0.91 7.48
CA ALA A 12 -5.99 -0.42 6.69
C ALA A 12 -6.77 0.72 7.38
N TRP A 13 -7.02 0.62 8.70
CA TRP A 13 -7.62 1.72 9.45
C TRP A 13 -6.74 2.96 9.44
N PHE A 14 -5.42 2.80 9.63
CA PHE A 14 -4.48 3.91 9.60
C PHE A 14 -4.48 4.64 8.26
N PHE A 15 -4.26 3.92 7.15
CA PHE A 15 -4.22 4.52 5.83
C PHE A 15 -5.57 5.08 5.40
N HIS A 16 -6.67 4.42 5.75
CA HIS A 16 -7.99 4.99 5.53
C HIS A 16 -8.14 6.33 6.27
N GLU A 17 -7.71 6.41 7.53
CA GLU A 17 -7.89 7.60 8.35
C GLU A 17 -7.06 8.79 7.88
N ILE A 18 -5.80 8.60 7.50
CA ILE A 18 -4.96 9.70 7.01
C ILE A 18 -5.38 10.17 5.61
N MET A 19 -6.01 9.30 4.82
CA MET A 19 -6.34 9.57 3.42
C MET A 19 -7.81 9.97 3.19
N LYS A 20 -8.70 9.77 4.18
CA LYS A 20 -10.16 9.97 4.01
C LYS A 20 -10.56 11.39 3.58
N ASP A 21 -9.75 12.39 3.92
CA ASP A 21 -10.02 13.79 3.57
C ASP A 21 -9.53 14.14 2.16
N HIS A 22 -8.77 13.24 1.52
CA HIS A 22 -8.17 13.43 0.20
C HIS A 22 -8.80 12.53 -0.86
N ILE A 23 -9.22 11.32 -0.48
CA ILE A 23 -9.65 10.27 -1.40
C ILE A 23 -10.82 9.50 -0.78
N ASP A 24 -11.91 9.41 -1.54
CA ASP A 24 -13.01 8.49 -1.23
C ASP A 24 -12.60 7.06 -1.59
N PHE A 25 -12.37 6.22 -0.58
CA PHE A 25 -12.09 4.80 -0.79
C PHE A 25 -13.37 4.03 -1.03
N ASN A 26 -13.39 3.25 -2.11
CA ASN A 26 -14.51 2.38 -2.43
C ASN A 26 -14.42 1.03 -1.71
N CYS A 27 -13.19 0.58 -1.42
CA CYS A 27 -12.99 -0.73 -0.82
C CYS A 27 -11.70 -0.82 0.01
N ILE A 28 -11.76 -1.61 1.08
CA ILE A 28 -10.62 -2.00 1.91
C ILE A 28 -10.54 -3.53 1.91
N LEU A 29 -9.40 -4.06 1.51
CA LEU A 29 -9.13 -5.49 1.39
C LEU A 29 -7.94 -5.87 2.29
N CYS A 30 -8.08 -6.96 3.04
CA CYS A 30 -7.01 -7.53 3.85
C CYS A 30 -6.61 -8.91 3.30
N MET A 31 -5.30 -9.16 3.22
CA MET A 31 -4.70 -10.41 2.72
C MET A 31 -4.70 -11.51 3.79
N PRO A 32 -4.74 -12.83 3.45
CA PRO A 32 -3.78 -13.48 2.55
C PRO A 32 -4.29 -13.98 1.18
N ASP A 33 -5.58 -14.28 0.98
CA ASP A 33 -6.05 -14.89 -0.30
C ASP A 33 -7.47 -14.48 -0.76
N SER A 34 -8.42 -14.34 0.17
CA SER A 34 -9.75 -13.84 -0.18
C SER A 34 -9.72 -12.39 -0.66
N GLY A 35 -8.75 -11.60 -0.19
CA GLY A 35 -8.49 -10.23 -0.66
C GLY A 35 -8.17 -10.17 -2.16
N MET A 36 -7.33 -11.07 -2.68
CA MET A 36 -7.00 -11.07 -4.11
C MET A 36 -8.16 -11.53 -5.00
N SER A 37 -8.92 -12.53 -4.56
CA SER A 37 -10.09 -12.99 -5.32
C SER A 37 -11.13 -11.87 -5.40
N LYS A 38 -11.36 -11.15 -4.29
CA LYS A 38 -12.22 -9.96 -4.26
C LYS A 38 -11.65 -8.81 -5.07
N LEU A 39 -10.33 -8.59 -5.07
CA LEU A 39 -9.70 -7.57 -5.91
C LEU A 39 -9.94 -7.88 -7.39
N GLN A 40 -9.74 -9.12 -7.82
CA GLN A 40 -10.01 -9.56 -9.19
C GLN A 40 -11.49 -9.41 -9.55
N GLU A 41 -12.39 -9.78 -8.64
CA GLU A 41 -13.82 -9.56 -8.81
C GLU A 41 -14.11 -8.08 -8.98
N LEU A 42 -13.64 -7.20 -8.10
CA LEU A 42 -13.87 -5.76 -8.16
C LEU A 42 -13.30 -5.12 -9.44
N LEU A 43 -12.11 -5.55 -9.88
CA LEU A 43 -11.48 -5.03 -11.10
C LEU A 43 -12.07 -5.63 -12.39
N GLY A 44 -12.63 -6.85 -12.33
CA GLY A 44 -13.17 -7.58 -13.48
C GLY A 44 -14.69 -7.54 -13.63
N SER A 45 -15.42 -7.19 -12.56
CA SER A 45 -16.90 -7.08 -12.52
C SER A 45 -17.42 -5.77 -13.12
N SER A 46 -16.54 -4.93 -13.67
CA SER A 46 -16.90 -3.86 -14.61
C SER A 46 -17.29 -4.47 -15.97
N CYS A 47 -18.29 -5.36 -15.96
CA CYS A 47 -18.93 -5.87 -17.14
C CYS A 47 -19.64 -4.71 -17.87
N PHE A 48 -19.14 -4.40 -19.07
CA PHE A 48 -19.57 -3.35 -20.00
C PHE A 48 -19.16 -1.91 -19.64
N ASN A 49 -17.91 -1.53 -19.92
CA ASN A 49 -17.62 -0.11 -20.18
C ASN A 49 -16.67 0.05 -21.37
N TYR A 50 -17.16 0.72 -22.42
CA TYR A 50 -16.38 1.30 -23.52
C TYR A 50 -15.49 2.47 -23.04
N ILE A 51 -15.58 2.83 -21.76
CA ILE A 51 -14.85 3.92 -21.11
C ILE A 51 -13.69 3.29 -20.34
N LYS A 52 -12.46 3.64 -20.71
CA LYS A 52 -11.30 3.33 -19.88
C LYS A 52 -11.44 4.05 -18.55
N THR A 53 -11.43 3.30 -17.45
CA THR A 53 -11.42 3.86 -16.10
C THR A 53 -10.06 3.69 -15.45
N GLN A 54 -9.70 4.61 -14.55
CA GLN A 54 -8.46 4.52 -13.77
C GLN A 54 -8.76 3.97 -12.36
N TYR A 55 -7.95 3.03 -11.93
CA TYR A 55 -7.96 2.48 -10.57
C TYR A 55 -6.76 2.98 -9.78
N SER A 56 -6.95 3.30 -8.51
CA SER A 56 -5.86 3.62 -7.59
C SER A 56 -5.83 2.56 -6.48
N LEU A 57 -4.73 1.82 -6.39
CA LEU A 57 -4.47 0.81 -5.38
C LEU A 57 -3.41 1.33 -4.41
N LEU A 58 -3.73 1.38 -3.13
CA LEU A 58 -2.73 1.58 -2.07
C LEU A 58 -2.40 0.21 -1.49
N ILE A 59 -1.16 -0.23 -1.62
CA ILE A 59 -0.69 -1.52 -1.11
C ILE A 59 0.30 -1.26 0.01
N TYR A 60 0.01 -1.70 1.23
CA TYR A 60 0.96 -1.62 2.35
C TYR A 60 1.51 -2.99 2.72
N GLY A 61 2.81 -3.03 3.00
CA GLY A 61 3.53 -4.21 3.47
C GLY A 61 4.65 -3.90 4.45
N ASP A 62 4.92 -4.87 5.30
CA ASP A 62 6.02 -4.90 6.26
C ASP A 62 7.32 -5.30 5.54
N ASN A 63 8.38 -4.50 5.71
CA ASN A 63 9.62 -4.43 4.94
C ASN A 63 10.62 -5.53 5.29
N GLY A 64 10.08 -6.73 5.43
CA GLY A 64 10.84 -7.94 5.67
C GLY A 64 10.07 -9.20 5.32
N LYS A 65 8.77 -9.10 5.03
CA LYS A 65 8.01 -10.27 4.57
C LYS A 65 8.10 -10.32 3.04
N PRO A 66 8.73 -11.37 2.48
CA PRO A 66 8.70 -11.62 1.04
C PRO A 66 7.25 -11.64 0.50
N ILE A 67 6.24 -11.82 1.36
CA ILE A 67 4.84 -11.94 1.00
C ILE A 67 4.32 -10.76 0.14
N ILE A 68 4.60 -9.50 0.47
CA ILE A 68 4.02 -8.38 -0.29
C ILE A 68 4.67 -8.24 -1.66
N ILE A 69 6.00 -8.26 -1.72
CA ILE A 69 6.76 -8.14 -2.98
C ILE A 69 6.62 -9.42 -3.83
N GLU A 70 6.80 -10.59 -3.22
CA GLU A 70 6.79 -11.89 -3.92
C GLU A 70 5.40 -12.37 -4.29
N LYS A 71 4.39 -12.15 -3.42
CA LYS A 71 3.05 -12.69 -3.65
C LYS A 71 2.07 -11.60 -4.08
N VAL A 72 1.93 -10.52 -3.33
CA VAL A 72 0.87 -9.54 -3.58
C VAL A 72 1.15 -8.74 -4.86
N LEU A 73 2.31 -8.10 -4.96
CA LEU A 73 2.68 -7.32 -6.14
C LEU A 73 2.72 -8.20 -7.40
N GLN A 74 3.29 -9.40 -7.29
CA GLN A 74 3.29 -10.37 -8.38
C GLN A 74 1.87 -10.72 -8.85
N ARG A 75 0.96 -11.03 -7.92
CA ARG A 75 -0.42 -11.36 -8.27
C ARG A 75 -1.16 -10.16 -8.85
N VAL A 76 -0.99 -8.96 -8.29
CA VAL A 76 -1.56 -7.73 -8.87
C VAL A 76 -1.13 -7.61 -10.33
N VAL A 77 0.16 -7.74 -10.64
CA VAL A 77 0.65 -7.63 -12.01
C VAL A 77 0.12 -8.74 -12.92
N VAL A 78 0.26 -10.00 -12.51
CA VAL A 78 -0.06 -11.18 -13.35
C VAL A 78 -1.57 -11.35 -13.54
N ASP A 79 -2.35 -11.02 -12.52
CA ASP A 79 -3.79 -11.25 -12.52
C ASP A 79 -4.60 -10.09 -13.09
N THR A 80 -3.99 -8.91 -13.25
CA THR A 80 -4.70 -7.73 -13.78
C THR A 80 -4.18 -7.28 -15.14
N LEU A 81 -2.87 -7.28 -15.41
CA LEU A 81 -2.31 -6.73 -16.65
C LEU A 81 -2.83 -7.47 -17.89
N GLY A 82 -3.51 -6.76 -18.79
CA GLY A 82 -4.08 -7.34 -20.01
C GLY A 82 -5.40 -8.09 -19.83
N LYS A 83 -5.77 -8.40 -18.58
CA LYS A 83 -7.04 -9.04 -18.19
C LYS A 83 -8.08 -7.97 -17.83
N VAL A 84 -7.67 -7.01 -17.01
CA VAL A 84 -8.38 -5.76 -16.72
C VAL A 84 -8.02 -4.79 -17.85
N LYS A 85 -9.00 -4.40 -18.68
CA LYS A 85 -8.77 -3.56 -19.87
C LYS A 85 -8.67 -2.06 -19.53
N ASP A 86 -8.14 -1.76 -18.37
CA ASP A 86 -8.09 -0.44 -17.76
C ASP A 86 -6.70 -0.16 -17.18
N ASP A 87 -6.45 1.10 -16.83
CA ASP A 87 -5.18 1.53 -16.27
C ASP A 87 -5.24 1.48 -14.74
N ILE A 88 -4.20 0.91 -14.12
CA ILE A 88 -4.11 0.69 -12.68
C ILE A 88 -2.90 1.44 -12.15
N ASN A 89 -3.14 2.41 -11.28
CA ASN A 89 -2.11 3.11 -10.52
C ASN A 89 -1.95 2.42 -9.16
N VAL A 90 -0.72 2.13 -8.77
CA VAL A 90 -0.38 1.45 -7.54
C VAL A 90 0.58 2.33 -6.75
N VAL A 91 0.17 2.71 -5.54
CA VAL A 91 1.07 3.26 -4.52
C VAL A 91 1.46 2.11 -3.61
N LEU A 92 2.69 1.64 -3.76
CA LEU A 92 3.29 0.62 -2.90
C LEU A 92 3.98 1.32 -1.73
N ILE A 93 3.48 1.07 -0.53
CA ILE A 93 3.99 1.58 0.72
C ILE A 93 4.67 0.42 1.45
N LEU A 94 5.95 0.58 1.76
CA LEU A 94 6.67 -0.33 2.64
C LEU A 94 7.11 0.47 3.87
N ASP A 95 7.21 -0.11 5.07
CA ASP A 95 8.14 0.51 6.02
C ASP A 95 9.58 0.42 5.47
N ASP A 96 10.54 1.17 6.00
CA ASP A 96 11.93 1.07 5.57
C ASP A 96 12.78 0.32 6.60
N ASP A 97 12.44 0.36 7.89
CA ASP A 97 13.16 -0.31 8.99
C ASP A 97 14.69 -0.14 8.88
N GLY A 98 15.12 1.04 8.41
CA GLY A 98 16.54 1.37 8.21
C GLY A 98 17.16 0.83 6.91
N ILE A 99 16.40 0.17 6.05
CA ILE A 99 16.79 -0.18 4.68
C ILE A 99 16.71 1.07 3.80
N ASN A 100 17.73 1.29 2.97
CA ASN A 100 17.74 2.45 2.09
C ASN A 100 16.63 2.36 1.03
N TYR A 101 15.95 3.48 0.75
CA TYR A 101 14.93 3.58 -0.29
C TYR A 101 15.40 3.00 -1.64
N ASN A 102 16.64 3.26 -2.06
CA ASN A 102 17.16 2.77 -3.33
C ASN A 102 17.29 1.24 -3.37
N ASP A 103 17.60 0.60 -2.24
CA ASP A 103 17.71 -0.85 -2.15
C ASP A 103 16.32 -1.50 -2.22
N LEU A 104 15.32 -0.89 -1.58
CA LEU A 104 13.92 -1.30 -1.70
C LEU A 104 13.42 -1.11 -3.13
N TYR A 105 13.66 0.06 -3.70
CA TYR A 105 13.27 0.37 -5.07
C TYR A 105 13.90 -0.59 -6.07
N LYS A 106 15.20 -0.89 -5.94
CA LYS A 106 15.89 -1.87 -6.76
C LYS A 106 15.30 -3.27 -6.60
N THR A 107 14.97 -3.68 -5.38
CA THR A 107 14.29 -4.97 -5.11
C THR A 107 12.98 -5.06 -5.88
N ILE A 108 12.16 -4.01 -5.84
CA ILE A 108 10.89 -3.94 -6.59
C ILE A 108 11.14 -3.96 -8.10
N PHE A 109 12.12 -3.17 -8.58
CA PHE A 109 12.48 -3.11 -9.99
C PHE A 109 12.89 -4.47 -10.53
N ASP A 110 13.83 -5.15 -9.86
CA ASP A 110 14.35 -6.46 -10.24
C ASP A 110 13.22 -7.51 -10.23
N LYS A 111 12.32 -7.44 -9.25
CA LYS A 111 11.16 -8.33 -9.16
C LYS A 111 10.19 -8.12 -10.32
N LEU A 112 9.81 -6.88 -10.61
CA LEU A 112 8.92 -6.55 -11.73
C LEU A 112 9.54 -6.95 -13.07
N GLN A 113 10.84 -6.69 -13.23
CA GLN A 113 11.59 -7.09 -14.42
C GLN A 113 11.60 -8.62 -14.60
N SER A 114 11.72 -9.39 -13.51
CA SER A 114 11.60 -10.85 -13.53
C SER A 114 10.19 -11.28 -13.95
N ILE A 115 9.14 -10.67 -13.39
CA ILE A 115 7.74 -10.99 -13.69
C ILE A 115 7.40 -10.76 -15.17
N VAL A 116 7.77 -9.61 -15.75
CA VAL A 116 7.45 -9.28 -17.15
C VAL A 116 8.21 -10.11 -18.17
N ARG A 117 9.33 -10.73 -17.78
CA ARG A 117 10.12 -11.63 -18.63
C ARG A 117 9.67 -13.09 -18.55
N ASP A 118 8.78 -13.41 -17.63
CA ASP A 118 8.29 -14.77 -17.40
C ASP A 118 7.23 -15.16 -18.44
N LYS A 119 7.66 -15.96 -19.43
CA LYS A 119 6.82 -16.48 -20.52
C LYS A 119 5.71 -17.43 -20.03
N SER A 120 5.83 -17.98 -18.83
CA SER A 120 4.77 -18.82 -18.26
C SER A 120 3.57 -17.98 -17.77
N LYS A 121 3.82 -16.72 -17.42
CA LYS A 121 2.80 -15.78 -16.91
C LYS A 121 2.19 -14.93 -18.02
N PHE A 122 2.99 -14.56 -19.02
CA PHE A 122 2.56 -13.65 -20.08
C PHE A 122 2.86 -14.19 -21.48
N ASN A 123 1.85 -14.04 -22.35
CA ASN A 123 2.00 -14.25 -23.79
C ASN A 123 0.98 -13.36 -24.54
N PRO A 124 1.38 -12.23 -25.15
CA PRO A 124 2.75 -11.72 -25.33
C PRO A 124 3.35 -11.09 -24.05
N LEU A 125 4.68 -10.98 -23.99
CA LEU A 125 5.42 -10.39 -22.86
C LEU A 125 5.17 -8.87 -22.77
N PRO A 126 4.89 -8.31 -21.57
CA PRO A 126 4.71 -6.88 -21.37
C PRO A 126 5.95 -6.04 -21.67
N TYR A 127 5.72 -4.76 -21.97
CA TYR A 127 6.77 -3.74 -21.93
C TYR A 127 6.95 -3.24 -20.50
N PHE A 128 8.20 -2.97 -20.11
CA PHE A 128 8.55 -2.42 -18.82
C PHE A 128 9.41 -1.18 -19.01
N GLU A 129 8.97 -0.07 -18.44
CA GLU A 129 9.58 1.25 -18.54
C GLU A 129 9.72 1.87 -17.15
N GLU A 130 10.74 2.70 -16.99
CA GLU A 130 10.94 3.52 -15.79
C GLU A 130 10.92 5.00 -16.20
N ASN A 131 10.14 5.82 -15.49
CA ASN A 131 10.08 7.26 -15.73
C ASN A 131 9.81 8.02 -14.41
N ASN A 132 10.67 8.98 -14.04
CA ASN A 132 10.49 9.82 -12.85
C ASN A 132 10.16 9.02 -11.56
N ASN A 133 10.89 7.93 -11.32
CA ASN A 133 10.67 7.01 -10.20
C ASN A 133 9.28 6.33 -10.22
N LEU A 134 8.69 6.16 -11.40
CA LEU A 134 7.51 5.33 -11.67
C LEU A 134 7.93 4.10 -12.47
N LEU A 135 7.43 2.94 -12.05
CA LEU A 135 7.64 1.67 -12.72
C LEU A 135 6.38 1.33 -13.52
N ILE A 136 6.48 1.31 -14.85
CA ILE A 136 5.33 1.24 -15.75
C ILE A 136 5.37 -0.07 -16.54
N LEU A 137 4.31 -0.86 -16.42
CA LEU A 137 4.11 -2.11 -17.15
C LEU A 137 2.98 -1.92 -18.18
N LYS A 138 3.24 -2.15 -19.46
CA LYS A 138 2.25 -1.97 -20.53
C LYS A 138 1.98 -3.28 -21.25
N HIS A 139 0.70 -3.63 -21.41
CA HIS A 139 0.35 -4.80 -22.20
C HIS A 139 0.58 -4.53 -23.70
N PRO A 140 1.23 -5.44 -24.48
CA PRO A 140 1.67 -5.13 -25.85
C PRO A 140 0.56 -4.82 -26.84
N LYS A 141 -0.65 -5.32 -26.56
CA LYS A 141 -1.86 -5.05 -27.36
C LYS A 141 -2.67 -3.83 -26.88
N GLY A 142 -2.08 -2.96 -26.06
CA GLY A 142 -2.76 -1.77 -25.52
C GLY A 142 -3.92 -2.08 -24.56
N ARG A 143 -3.86 -3.22 -23.86
CA ARG A 143 -4.91 -3.69 -22.93
C ARG A 143 -4.60 -3.26 -21.49
N GLY A 144 -4.55 -1.95 -21.28
CA GLY A 144 -4.23 -1.34 -19.98
C GLY A 144 -2.74 -1.29 -19.67
N CYS A 145 -2.41 -0.45 -18.69
CA CYS A 145 -1.10 -0.39 -18.05
C CYS A 145 -1.21 -0.49 -16.52
N ILE A 146 -0.11 -0.86 -15.88
CA ILE A 146 0.05 -0.78 -14.43
C ILE A 146 1.20 0.18 -14.15
N THR A 147 0.93 1.24 -13.41
CA THR A 147 1.93 2.23 -12.98
C THR A 147 2.16 2.06 -11.49
N ILE A 148 3.39 1.82 -11.05
CA ILE A 148 3.74 1.58 -9.65
C ILE A 148 4.66 2.68 -9.15
N LYS A 149 4.29 3.29 -8.01
CA LYS A 149 5.10 4.23 -7.24
C LYS A 149 5.45 3.62 -5.89
N LEU A 150 6.73 3.61 -5.54
CA LEU A 150 7.19 3.27 -4.20
C LEU A 150 7.19 4.50 -3.29
N THR A 151 6.75 4.31 -2.05
CA THR A 151 6.94 5.24 -0.94
C THR A 151 7.23 4.44 0.34
N THR A 152 7.83 5.08 1.34
CA THR A 152 8.28 4.39 2.56
C THR A 152 7.75 5.02 3.84
N VAL A 153 7.55 4.19 4.86
CA VAL A 153 7.30 4.58 6.25
C VAL A 153 8.61 4.42 7.04
N PRO A 154 9.05 5.37 7.88
CA PRO A 154 10.40 5.34 8.47
C PRO A 154 10.73 4.14 9.38
N THR A 155 9.72 3.51 9.98
CA THR A 155 9.82 2.27 10.76
C THR A 155 8.51 1.51 10.59
N SER A 156 8.42 0.31 11.19
CA SER A 156 7.13 -0.37 11.36
C SER A 156 6.02 0.60 11.77
N LEU A 157 4.85 0.42 11.17
CA LEU A 157 3.71 1.29 11.43
C LEU A 157 3.28 1.22 12.91
N GLU A 158 3.40 0.04 13.53
CA GLU A 158 3.17 -0.13 14.95
C GLU A 158 4.12 0.72 15.81
N ASP A 159 5.41 0.76 15.48
CA ASP A 159 6.38 1.61 16.17
C ASP A 159 6.04 3.08 15.98
N GLN A 160 5.72 3.52 14.76
CA GLN A 160 5.31 4.90 14.49
C GLN A 160 4.14 5.30 15.40
N ILE A 161 3.07 4.50 15.40
CA ILE A 161 1.86 4.76 16.19
C ILE A 161 2.16 4.75 17.69
N ALA A 162 2.91 3.76 18.19
CA ALA A 162 3.25 3.67 19.60
C ALA A 162 4.05 4.91 20.07
N ASN A 163 5.06 5.30 19.29
CA ASN A 163 5.88 6.48 19.56
C ASN A 163 5.02 7.75 19.60
N LYS A 164 4.17 7.95 18.59
CA LYS A 164 3.30 9.13 18.51
C LYS A 164 2.32 9.21 19.67
N ILE A 165 1.72 8.10 20.08
CA ILE A 165 0.83 8.08 21.25
C ILE A 165 1.59 8.43 22.53
N VAL A 166 2.80 7.88 22.73
CA VAL A 166 3.61 8.21 23.92
C VAL A 166 4.00 9.68 23.93
N GLU A 167 4.41 10.23 22.79
CA GLU A 167 4.74 11.66 22.62
C GLU A 167 3.58 12.57 23.06
N VAL A 168 2.35 12.25 22.66
CA VAL A 168 1.17 13.10 22.88
C VAL A 168 0.52 12.87 24.25
N LYS A 169 0.35 11.61 24.68
CA LYS A 169 -0.44 11.26 25.87
C LYS A 169 0.39 11.08 27.13
N CYS A 170 1.65 10.65 27.02
CA CYS A 170 2.50 10.38 28.18
C CYS A 170 3.99 10.65 27.90
N PRO A 171 4.36 11.91 27.59
CA PRO A 171 5.70 12.28 27.10
C PRO A 171 6.84 11.95 28.09
N HIS A 172 6.54 11.79 29.37
CA HIS A 172 7.52 11.46 30.40
C HIS A 172 7.72 9.95 30.63
N ASN A 173 7.00 9.09 29.90
CA ASN A 173 7.02 7.64 30.11
C ASN A 173 7.46 6.88 28.85
N SER A 174 8.65 7.20 28.34
CA SER A 174 9.26 6.51 27.19
C SER A 174 9.56 5.03 27.46
N LYS A 175 9.64 4.62 28.74
CA LYS A 175 9.86 3.21 29.14
C LYS A 175 8.79 2.25 28.62
N ILE A 176 7.60 2.75 28.27
CA ILE A 176 6.53 1.94 27.65
C ILE A 176 7.02 1.27 26.35
N LEU A 177 7.92 1.92 25.61
CA LEU A 177 8.41 1.47 24.31
C LEU A 177 9.50 0.39 24.42
N GLU A 178 10.16 0.24 25.58
CA GLU A 178 11.28 -0.70 25.78
C GLU A 178 10.88 -2.18 25.57
N ASN A 179 9.59 -2.49 25.67
CA ASN A 179 9.06 -3.84 25.54
C ASN A 179 8.59 -4.18 24.10
N GLY A 180 8.81 -3.28 23.14
CA GLY A 180 8.41 -3.40 21.74
C GLY A 180 6.99 -2.92 21.44
N ALA A 181 6.74 -2.57 20.17
CA ALA A 181 5.51 -1.91 19.72
C ALA A 181 4.24 -2.66 20.11
N GLU A 182 4.19 -3.98 19.95
CA GLU A 182 2.98 -4.75 20.22
C GLU A 182 2.54 -4.65 21.70
N LYS A 183 3.50 -4.78 22.63
CA LYS A 183 3.23 -4.68 24.06
C LYS A 183 2.90 -3.24 24.45
N ALA A 184 3.62 -2.27 23.89
CA ALA A 184 3.33 -0.85 24.08
C ALA A 184 1.90 -0.51 23.63
N LEU A 185 1.51 -0.84 22.41
CA LEU A 185 0.17 -0.61 21.88
C LEU A 185 -0.92 -1.30 22.70
N LYS A 186 -0.66 -2.52 23.21
CA LYS A 186 -1.61 -3.20 24.09
C LYS A 186 -1.82 -2.48 25.42
N TYR A 187 -0.74 -1.94 26.00
CA TYR A 187 -0.82 -1.12 27.21
C TYR A 187 -1.55 0.20 26.93
N LEU A 188 -1.11 0.95 25.92
CA LEU A 188 -1.68 2.25 25.53
C LEU A 188 -3.17 2.14 25.18
N ARG A 189 -3.57 1.08 24.46
CA ARG A 189 -4.98 0.80 24.18
C ARG A 189 -5.79 0.62 25.45
N LYS A 190 -5.27 -0.09 26.46
CA LYS A 190 -6.01 -0.31 27.71
C LYS A 190 -6.14 0.96 28.56
N GLU A 191 -5.13 1.81 28.50
CA GLU A 191 -5.05 3.00 29.34
C GLU A 191 -5.88 4.16 28.79
N TYR A 192 -5.88 4.35 27.47
CA TYR A 192 -6.36 5.60 26.85
C TYR A 192 -7.52 5.44 25.87
N TYR A 193 -7.90 4.22 25.49
CA TYR A 193 -8.86 3.99 24.40
C TYR A 193 -9.81 2.83 24.69
N GLU A 194 -11.00 2.85 24.08
CA GLU A 194 -11.97 1.76 24.25
C GLU A 194 -11.62 0.57 23.35
N SER A 195 -11.05 0.83 22.16
CA SER A 195 -10.74 -0.19 21.17
C SER A 195 -9.44 0.06 20.40
N TYR A 196 -8.94 -0.97 19.71
CA TYR A 196 -7.81 -0.81 18.80
C TYR A 196 -8.18 0.09 17.61
N GLU A 197 -9.40 -0.02 17.08
CA GLU A 197 -9.82 0.83 15.95
C GLU A 197 -9.81 2.31 16.34
N GLU A 198 -10.41 2.63 17.48
CA GLU A 198 -10.41 3.99 18.01
C GLU A 198 -8.99 4.51 18.22
N MET A 199 -8.12 3.71 18.88
CA MET A 199 -6.73 4.07 19.11
C MET A 199 -6.00 4.39 17.80
N ILE A 200 -6.09 3.50 16.80
CA ILE A 200 -5.43 3.69 15.51
C ILE A 200 -5.97 4.95 14.83
N ARG A 201 -7.30 5.09 14.70
CA ARG A 201 -7.90 6.23 14.00
C ARG A 201 -7.59 7.57 14.67
N GLN A 202 -7.72 7.66 15.99
CA GLN A 202 -7.42 8.92 16.69
C GLN A 202 -5.93 9.27 16.55
N SER A 203 -5.04 8.30 16.76
CA SER A 203 -3.60 8.55 16.67
C SER A 203 -3.13 8.87 15.24
N SER A 204 -3.74 8.27 14.21
CA SER A 204 -3.48 8.61 12.80
C SER A 204 -3.61 10.10 12.50
N THR A 205 -4.54 10.79 13.15
CA THR A 205 -4.73 12.24 12.92
C THR A 205 -3.52 13.08 13.32
N TRP A 206 -2.68 12.59 14.24
CA TRP A 206 -1.47 13.28 14.70
C TRP A 206 -0.28 13.16 13.74
N PHE A 207 -0.40 12.34 12.70
CA PHE A 207 0.62 12.22 11.64
C PHE A 207 0.39 13.18 10.47
N LYS A 208 -0.73 13.90 10.45
CA LYS A 208 -1.00 14.92 9.42
C LYS A 208 0.08 16.01 9.50
N GLY A 209 0.69 16.36 8.36
CA GLY A 209 1.82 17.29 8.33
C GLY A 209 3.19 16.61 8.37
N GLU A 210 3.25 15.29 8.57
CA GLU A 210 4.51 14.55 8.42
C GLU A 210 4.80 14.30 6.94
N ASN A 211 6.04 14.57 6.51
CA ASN A 211 6.44 14.48 5.11
C ASN A 211 6.09 13.12 4.46
N TRP A 212 6.26 12.01 5.18
CA TRP A 212 5.96 10.69 4.63
C TRP A 212 4.45 10.42 4.50
N VAL A 213 3.61 11.03 5.34
CA VAL A 213 2.14 10.95 5.24
C VAL A 213 1.61 11.84 4.12
N ASP A 214 2.02 13.11 4.09
CA ASP A 214 1.50 14.10 3.14
C ASP A 214 1.84 13.77 1.67
N ASN A 215 2.89 12.97 1.46
CA ASN A 215 3.27 12.49 0.14
C ASN A 215 2.31 11.40 -0.40
N ILE A 216 1.66 10.61 0.46
CA ILE A 216 0.81 9.47 0.04
C ILE A 216 -0.42 9.94 -0.77
N PRO A 217 -1.23 10.93 -0.34
CA PRO A 217 -2.32 11.47 -1.14
C PRO A 217 -1.87 11.99 -2.50
N THR A 218 -0.74 12.68 -2.54
CA THR A 218 -0.20 13.27 -3.76
C THR A 218 0.06 12.20 -4.82
N PHE A 219 0.64 11.05 -4.43
CA PHE A 219 0.89 9.95 -5.36
C PHE A 219 -0.38 9.26 -5.87
N CYS A 220 -1.42 9.19 -5.04
CA CYS A 220 -2.70 8.63 -5.45
C CYS A 220 -3.49 9.56 -6.40
N LEU A 221 -3.23 10.88 -6.35
CA LEU A 221 -3.90 11.91 -7.17
C LEU A 221 -3.12 12.29 -8.43
N LEU A 222 -1.81 12.05 -8.49
CA LEU A 222 -0.91 12.43 -9.58
C LEU A 222 -1.28 11.86 -10.96
N ASN A 223 -2.23 10.94 -11.04
CA ASN A 223 -2.62 10.28 -12.29
C ASN A 223 -4.11 10.46 -12.65
N SER A 224 -4.87 11.27 -11.89
CA SER A 224 -6.31 11.52 -12.10
C SER A 224 -6.63 12.68 -13.06
N SER A 225 -5.62 13.29 -13.68
CA SER A 225 -5.73 14.43 -14.59
C SER A 225 -5.47 14.06 -16.04
#